data_AF-W6ZXM9-F1
#
_entry.id   AF-W6ZXM9-F1
#
_cell.length_a   1.000
_cell.length_b   1.000
_cell.length_c   1.000
_cell.angle_alpha   90.00
_cell.angle_beta   90.00
_cell.angle_gamma   90.00
#
_symmetry.space_group_name_H-M   'P 1'
#
loop_
_entity.id
_entity.type
_entity.pdbx_description
1 polymer ?
#
loop_
_entity_poly.entity_id
_entity_poly.type
_entity_poly.pdbx_seq_one_letter_code
_entity_poly.pdbx_strand_id
1 'polypeptide(L)'
;MGGGKNPWQVSIDHEGSQEFTGPIANKAEDCGGFNSRPFCLGKFTPSSGAVGGFLGKWAAGVERENLSRNWHRVSSADHPVVKEILGATSDQYEWKQLLMCIVSRALRLNHLEADTATGKVEIWRRRNWQVALNKGINSPWNSQAAGQGTLIALTCLIRALLGQHPQGPELSQDTQNLCEGIWSLVKINPRSKRPGEGREKVKSLGRFLDVLREGGDKGGIPYGSLGLLLSIYYGMNKCCKRQAPFDLTGLVDNGNLDLGEMGACTIDRNLLSCSGNSSRPEDTRLIIWKPGSRVLFRRAPPDVDSPPNPRLTTQDSEEDVARLRAETAKRNEEYV
;
A
#
# COMPACT_ATOMS: atom_id res chain seq x y z
N MET A 1 14.23 -37.54 5.27
CA MET A 1 14.07 -36.29 4.49
C MET A 1 13.99 -35.14 5.48
N GLY A 2 15.03 -34.31 5.58
CA GLY A 2 14.99 -33.15 6.48
C GLY A 2 14.03 -32.12 5.91
N GLY A 3 12.95 -31.81 6.64
CA GLY A 3 12.04 -30.74 6.29
C GLY A 3 12.76 -29.40 6.39
N GLY A 4 13.40 -28.96 5.30
CA GLY A 4 13.98 -27.63 5.21
C GLY A 4 12.90 -26.60 5.45
N LYS A 5 13.11 -25.68 6.39
CA LYS A 5 12.19 -24.56 6.61
C LYS A 5 12.08 -23.76 5.31
N ASN A 6 10.86 -23.50 4.88
CA ASN A 6 10.62 -22.69 3.68
C ASN A 6 11.19 -21.26 3.93
N PRO A 7 12.20 -20.80 3.18
CA PRO A 7 12.84 -19.50 3.45
C PRO A 7 11.91 -18.30 3.18
N TRP A 8 10.75 -18.56 2.59
CA TRP A 8 9.70 -17.58 2.29
C TRP A 8 8.65 -17.45 3.41
N GLN A 9 8.63 -18.39 4.36
CA GLN A 9 7.72 -18.30 5.52
C GLN A 9 8.17 -17.20 6.47
N VAL A 10 7.17 -16.49 7.00
CA VAL A 10 7.35 -15.48 8.02
C VAL A 10 7.03 -16.07 9.39
N SER A 11 7.86 -15.75 10.37
CA SER A 11 7.56 -15.95 11.79
C SER A 11 7.66 -14.62 12.51
N ILE A 12 7.01 -14.49 13.67
CA ILE A 12 7.14 -13.29 14.48
C ILE A 12 8.54 -13.21 15.12
N ASP A 13 9.13 -12.02 15.13
CA ASP A 13 10.33 -11.76 15.92
C ASP A 13 9.97 -11.66 17.41
N HIS A 14 10.75 -12.27 18.29
CA HIS A 14 10.42 -12.41 19.71
C HIS A 14 10.18 -11.06 20.39
N GLU A 15 10.93 -10.02 20.03
CA GLU A 15 10.73 -8.66 20.56
C GLU A 15 9.38 -8.07 20.13
N GLY A 16 8.90 -8.39 18.93
CA GLY A 16 7.61 -7.93 18.40
C GLY A 16 6.41 -8.59 19.09
N SER A 17 6.59 -9.81 19.59
CA SER A 17 5.51 -10.61 20.21
C SER A 17 5.02 -10.08 21.56
N GLN A 18 5.88 -9.37 22.30
CA GLN A 18 5.56 -8.92 23.67
C GLN A 18 4.70 -7.67 23.71
N GLU A 19 4.62 -6.91 22.62
CA GLU A 19 3.92 -5.63 22.60
C GLU A 19 2.39 -5.82 22.64
N PHE A 20 1.82 -6.85 22.03
CA PHE A 20 0.37 -7.01 21.93
C PHE A 20 -0.12 -8.23 22.71
N THR A 21 -0.23 -8.07 24.03
CA THR A 21 -0.69 -9.11 24.95
C THR A 21 -2.08 -8.78 25.52
N GLY A 22 -2.85 -9.83 25.83
CA GLY A 22 -4.18 -9.70 26.42
C GLY A 22 -5.36 -9.95 25.46
N PRO A 23 -6.60 -9.78 25.95
CA PRO A 23 -7.80 -10.07 25.16
C PRO A 23 -7.95 -9.10 23.99
N ILE A 24 -8.53 -9.62 22.90
CA ILE A 24 -8.88 -8.83 21.71
C ILE A 24 -9.85 -7.72 22.11
N ALA A 25 -9.53 -6.48 21.74
CA ALA A 25 -10.44 -5.36 21.92
C ALA A 25 -11.64 -5.49 20.97
N ASN A 26 -12.84 -5.27 21.47
CA ASN A 26 -14.09 -5.35 20.69
C ASN A 26 -14.85 -4.02 20.69
N LYS A 27 -14.65 -3.17 21.69
CA LYS A 27 -15.31 -1.86 21.82
C LYS A 27 -14.32 -0.75 22.17
N ALA A 28 -14.74 0.51 22.00
CA ALA A 28 -13.85 1.68 22.16
C ALA A 28 -13.25 1.78 23.57
N GLU A 29 -14.01 1.38 24.60
CA GLU A 29 -13.59 1.39 25.99
C GLU A 29 -12.45 0.41 26.25
N ASP A 30 -12.32 -0.64 25.44
CA ASP A 30 -11.23 -1.62 25.58
C ASP A 30 -9.87 -1.02 25.27
N CYS A 31 -9.82 0.06 24.48
CA CYS A 31 -8.60 0.81 24.18
C CYS A 31 -8.29 1.91 25.21
N GLY A 32 -9.12 2.06 26.25
CA GLY A 32 -8.94 3.00 27.35
C GLY A 32 -8.14 2.38 28.50
N GLY A 33 -6.82 2.33 28.36
CA GLY A 33 -5.91 1.84 29.39
C GLY A 33 -4.51 1.62 28.81
N PHE A 34 -3.47 1.76 29.63
CA PHE A 34 -2.05 1.71 29.21
C PHE A 34 -1.58 0.38 28.60
N ASN A 35 -2.48 -0.57 28.32
CA ASN A 35 -2.16 -1.86 27.72
C ASN A 35 -2.42 -1.80 26.21
N SER A 36 -1.39 -2.14 25.45
CA SER A 36 -1.39 -2.37 24.01
C SER A 36 -2.22 -3.60 23.64
N ARG A 37 -3.54 -3.50 23.81
CA ARG A 37 -4.47 -4.56 23.40
C ARG A 37 -4.47 -4.72 21.87
N PRO A 38 -4.62 -5.95 21.35
CA PRO A 38 -4.74 -6.17 19.91
C PRO A 38 -5.83 -5.29 19.29
N PHE A 39 -5.52 -4.72 18.12
CA PHE A 39 -6.37 -3.83 17.32
C PHE A 39 -6.63 -2.41 17.87
N CYS A 40 -6.06 -2.05 19.03
CA CYS A 40 -6.04 -0.68 19.54
C CYS A 40 -4.90 0.14 18.90
N LEU A 41 -4.98 0.38 17.59
CA LEU A 41 -3.92 1.01 16.80
C LEU A 41 -4.03 2.56 16.73
N GLY A 42 -4.81 3.15 17.64
CA GLY A 42 -5.10 4.58 17.69
C GLY A 42 -6.34 4.98 16.88
N LYS A 43 -6.77 6.23 17.10
CA LYS A 43 -7.95 6.83 16.45
C LYS A 43 -7.52 7.70 15.28
N PHE A 44 -8.23 7.59 14.17
CA PHE A 44 -8.08 8.43 12.99
C PHE A 44 -9.41 9.10 12.73
N THR A 45 -9.45 10.43 12.74
CA THR A 45 -10.69 11.18 12.52
C THR A 45 -10.93 11.34 11.01
N PRO A 46 -12.19 11.23 10.54
CA PRO A 46 -12.49 11.57 9.17
C PRO A 46 -12.04 13.00 8.84
N SER A 47 -11.46 13.22 7.66
CA SER A 47 -11.22 14.57 7.17
C SER A 47 -12.47 15.07 6.42
N SER A 48 -12.92 16.30 6.69
CA SER A 48 -14.10 16.90 6.04
C SER A 48 -13.89 17.26 4.56
N GLY A 49 -12.68 17.14 4.03
CA GLY A 49 -12.34 17.49 2.66
C GLY A 49 -11.99 16.28 1.78
N ALA A 50 -12.20 16.43 0.47
CA ALA A 50 -11.68 15.49 -0.52
C ALA A 50 -10.14 15.55 -0.51
N VAL A 51 -9.51 14.41 -0.28
CA VAL A 51 -8.06 14.26 -0.38
C VAL A 51 -7.71 13.91 -1.82
N GLY A 52 -6.86 14.71 -2.45
CA GLY A 52 -6.35 14.43 -3.79
C GLY A 52 -5.21 13.40 -3.83
N GLY A 53 -4.82 13.02 -5.05
CA GLY A 53 -3.67 12.14 -5.30
C GLY A 53 -3.86 10.69 -4.82
N PHE A 54 -2.75 9.97 -4.70
CA PHE A 54 -2.74 8.55 -4.34
C PHE A 54 -3.47 8.23 -3.02
N LEU A 55 -3.22 8.98 -1.94
CA LEU A 55 -3.78 8.62 -0.62
C LEU A 55 -5.30 8.77 -0.55
N GLY A 56 -5.88 9.73 -1.26
CA GLY A 56 -7.33 9.83 -1.37
C GLY A 56 -7.93 8.65 -2.15
N LYS A 57 -7.28 8.27 -3.26
CA LYS A 57 -7.66 7.08 -4.04
C LYS A 57 -7.53 5.80 -3.21
N TRP A 58 -6.48 5.68 -2.41
CA TRP A 58 -6.27 4.58 -1.46
C TRP A 58 -7.45 4.46 -0.49
N ALA A 59 -7.77 5.54 0.22
CA ALA A 59 -8.81 5.52 1.23
C ALA A 59 -10.20 5.22 0.64
N ALA A 60 -10.53 5.80 -0.52
CA ALA A 60 -11.76 5.50 -1.24
C ALA A 60 -11.78 4.07 -1.79
N GLY A 61 -10.64 3.56 -2.28
CA GLY A 61 -10.54 2.20 -2.82
C GLY A 61 -10.74 1.14 -1.74
N VAL A 62 -10.08 1.27 -0.58
CA VAL A 62 -10.25 0.34 0.55
C VAL A 62 -11.72 0.25 0.99
N GLU A 63 -12.43 1.38 1.02
CA GLU A 63 -13.86 1.44 1.32
C GLU A 63 -14.70 0.75 0.24
N ARG A 64 -14.43 1.06 -1.04
CA ARG A 64 -15.17 0.54 -2.19
C ARG A 64 -15.08 -0.98 -2.34
N GLU A 65 -13.91 -1.56 -2.08
CA GLU A 65 -13.72 -3.01 -2.16
C GLU A 65 -14.52 -3.78 -1.09
N ASN A 66 -15.10 -3.07 -0.09
CA ASN A 66 -15.98 -3.65 0.93
C ASN A 66 -15.36 -4.89 1.62
N LEU A 67 -14.06 -4.80 1.86
CA LEU A 67 -13.23 -5.91 2.32
C LEU A 67 -13.65 -6.43 3.70
N SER A 68 -14.28 -5.60 4.53
CA SER A 68 -14.72 -5.92 5.89
C SER A 68 -15.47 -7.26 6.00
N ARG A 69 -16.25 -7.64 4.96
CA ARG A 69 -16.97 -8.93 4.91
C ARG A 69 -16.05 -10.16 4.99
N ASN A 70 -14.80 -10.03 4.55
CA ASN A 70 -13.80 -11.11 4.58
C ASN A 70 -13.00 -11.15 5.89
N TRP A 71 -13.17 -10.17 6.78
CA TRP A 71 -12.32 -10.01 7.96
C TRP A 71 -12.36 -11.21 8.88
N HIS A 72 -13.54 -11.82 9.09
CA HIS A 72 -13.63 -12.99 9.96
C HIS A 72 -12.71 -14.13 9.47
N ARG A 73 -12.71 -14.41 8.16
CA ARG A 73 -11.89 -15.47 7.54
C ARG A 73 -10.40 -15.12 7.54
N VAL A 74 -10.06 -13.87 7.24
CA VAL A 74 -8.65 -13.41 7.25
C VAL A 74 -8.12 -13.40 8.69
N SER A 75 -8.91 -12.94 9.65
CA SER A 75 -8.53 -12.88 11.05
C SER A 75 -8.50 -14.25 11.74
N SER A 76 -9.08 -15.31 11.17
CA SER A 76 -9.01 -16.68 11.70
C SER A 76 -7.78 -17.46 11.25
N ALA A 77 -6.92 -16.87 10.41
CA ALA A 77 -5.79 -17.54 9.74
C ALA A 77 -6.18 -18.69 8.80
N ASP A 78 -7.49 -18.91 8.57
CA ASP A 78 -7.95 -19.95 7.64
C ASP A 78 -7.86 -19.53 6.18
N HIS A 79 -7.90 -18.22 5.93
CA HIS A 79 -7.88 -17.68 4.57
C HIS A 79 -6.55 -17.99 3.88
N PRO A 80 -6.55 -18.39 2.58
CA PRO A 80 -5.34 -18.71 1.84
C PRO A 80 -4.24 -17.64 1.91
N VAL A 81 -4.60 -16.35 1.83
CA VAL A 81 -3.64 -15.25 1.97
C VAL A 81 -2.78 -15.32 3.24
N VAL A 82 -3.35 -15.75 4.37
CA VAL A 82 -2.62 -15.85 5.65
C VAL A 82 -1.73 -17.09 5.66
N LYS A 83 -2.25 -18.21 5.16
CA LYS A 83 -1.48 -19.45 4.99
C LYS A 83 -0.29 -19.28 4.04
N GLU A 84 -0.41 -18.43 3.04
CA GLU A 84 0.68 -18.08 2.14
C GLU A 84 1.74 -17.18 2.82
N ILE A 85 1.37 -16.40 3.85
CA ILE A 85 2.30 -15.56 4.62
C ILE A 85 3.04 -16.38 5.70
N LEU A 86 2.30 -17.11 6.53
CA LEU A 86 2.84 -17.79 7.71
C LEU A 86 3.15 -19.27 7.47
N GLY A 87 2.45 -19.90 6.53
CA GLY A 87 2.41 -21.35 6.37
C GLY A 87 1.08 -21.95 6.85
N ALA A 88 0.84 -23.21 6.49
CA ALA A 88 -0.43 -23.89 6.75
C ALA A 88 -0.68 -24.25 8.22
N THR A 89 0.36 -24.23 9.06
CA THR A 89 0.32 -24.70 10.46
C THR A 89 0.22 -23.59 11.49
N SER A 90 0.18 -22.33 11.07
CA SER A 90 0.17 -21.20 12.01
C SER A 90 -1.19 -20.99 12.65
N ASP A 91 -1.16 -20.60 13.92
CA ASP A 91 -2.37 -20.35 14.68
C ASP A 91 -2.89 -18.91 14.48
N GLN A 92 -4.16 -18.73 14.83
CA GLN A 92 -4.85 -17.44 14.70
C GLN A 92 -4.21 -16.32 15.54
N TYR A 93 -3.63 -16.65 16.70
CA TYR A 93 -3.03 -15.67 17.60
C TYR A 93 -1.70 -15.15 17.06
N GLU A 94 -0.86 -16.04 16.54
CA GLU A 94 0.40 -15.71 15.87
C GLU A 94 0.16 -14.72 14.73
N TRP A 95 -0.84 -15.00 13.88
CA TRP A 95 -1.21 -14.09 12.79
C TRP A 95 -1.61 -12.70 13.30
N LYS A 96 -2.50 -12.65 14.28
CA LYS A 96 -2.98 -11.38 14.83
C LYS A 96 -1.84 -10.59 15.47
N GLN A 97 -0.97 -11.24 16.23
CA GLN A 97 0.19 -10.60 16.85
C GLN A 97 1.16 -10.05 15.80
N LEU A 98 1.48 -10.84 14.78
CA LEU A 98 2.35 -10.40 13.70
C LEU A 98 1.76 -9.20 12.98
N LEU A 99 0.48 -9.28 12.59
CA LEU A 99 -0.22 -8.17 11.93
C LEU A 99 -0.22 -6.91 12.81
N MET A 100 -0.53 -7.03 14.10
CA MET A 100 -0.53 -5.88 15.02
C MET A 100 0.86 -5.27 15.19
N CYS A 101 1.90 -6.09 15.29
CA CYS A 101 3.27 -5.60 15.33
C CYS A 101 3.60 -4.81 14.06
N ILE A 102 3.37 -5.39 12.87
CA ILE A 102 3.68 -4.75 11.58
C ILE A 102 2.95 -3.41 11.46
N VAL A 103 1.64 -3.40 11.70
CA VAL A 103 0.82 -2.20 11.54
C VAL A 103 1.20 -1.13 12.57
N SER A 104 1.43 -1.50 13.84
CA SER A 104 1.90 -0.56 14.87
C SER A 104 3.22 0.10 14.49
N ARG A 105 4.21 -0.68 14.04
CA ARG A 105 5.52 -0.17 13.62
C ARG A 105 5.41 0.72 12.38
N ALA A 106 4.57 0.34 11.42
CA ALA A 106 4.30 1.15 10.23
C ALA A 106 3.64 2.51 10.59
N LEU A 107 2.65 2.51 11.49
CA LEU A 107 1.94 3.72 11.95
C LEU A 107 2.83 4.64 12.80
N ARG A 108 3.81 4.08 13.50
CA ARG A 108 4.78 4.82 14.32
C ARG A 108 5.96 5.39 13.53
N LEU A 109 6.10 5.05 12.25
CA LEU A 109 7.14 5.62 11.39
C LEU A 109 6.94 7.13 11.24
N ASN A 110 7.81 7.91 11.90
CA ASN A 110 7.68 9.36 11.96
C ASN A 110 7.93 10.03 10.61
N HIS A 111 8.99 9.62 9.93
CA HIS A 111 9.37 10.06 8.59
C HIS A 111 10.21 8.97 7.92
N LEU A 112 10.32 9.04 6.60
CA LEU A 112 11.23 8.23 5.80
C LEU A 112 11.84 9.10 4.71
N GLU A 113 13.16 9.09 4.63
CA GLU A 113 13.94 9.78 3.61
C GLU A 113 14.66 8.76 2.73
N ALA A 114 14.92 9.10 1.48
CA ALA A 114 15.78 8.38 0.57
C ALA A 114 17.14 9.08 0.47
N ASP A 115 18.20 8.32 0.62
CA ASP A 115 19.58 8.78 0.41
C ASP A 115 19.92 8.71 -1.08
N THR A 116 20.15 9.87 -1.69
CA THR A 116 20.44 9.99 -3.12
C THR A 116 21.76 10.75 -3.32
N ALA A 117 22.35 10.63 -4.52
CA ALA A 117 23.58 11.35 -4.84
C ALA A 117 23.44 12.88 -4.73
N THR A 118 22.23 13.42 -4.90
CA THR A 118 21.92 14.86 -4.79
C THR A 118 21.50 15.30 -3.38
N GLY A 119 21.45 14.38 -2.41
CA GLY A 119 21.03 14.63 -1.04
C GLY A 119 19.86 13.76 -0.61
N LYS A 120 19.16 14.19 0.45
CA LYS A 120 18.04 13.44 1.03
C LYS A 120 16.70 13.88 0.43
N VAL A 121 15.87 12.91 0.06
CA VAL A 121 14.54 13.16 -0.50
C VAL A 121 13.50 12.54 0.43
N GLU A 122 12.56 13.33 0.94
CA GLU A 122 11.50 12.81 1.78
C GLU A 122 10.48 11.97 0.97
N ILE A 123 10.21 10.76 1.45
CA ILE A 123 9.29 9.80 0.83
C ILE A 123 7.99 9.69 1.64
N TRP A 124 8.08 9.72 2.96
CA TRP A 124 6.93 9.50 3.84
C TRP A 124 7.02 10.32 5.14
N ARG A 125 5.86 10.69 5.68
CA ARG A 125 5.69 11.27 7.01
C ARG A 125 4.54 10.59 7.73
N ARG A 126 4.57 10.56 9.07
CA ARG A 126 3.49 10.00 9.90
C ARG A 126 2.11 10.57 9.58
N ARG A 127 2.01 11.86 9.29
CA ARG A 127 0.73 12.51 8.90
C ARG A 127 0.11 11.90 7.64
N ASN A 128 0.91 11.27 6.77
CA ASN A 128 0.40 10.59 5.58
C ASN A 128 -0.51 9.42 5.96
N TRP A 129 -0.28 8.75 7.10
CA TRP A 129 -1.23 7.76 7.63
C TRP A 129 -2.58 8.36 8.01
N GLN A 130 -2.61 9.58 8.57
CA GLN A 130 -3.88 10.25 8.85
C GLN A 130 -4.66 10.53 7.58
N VAL A 131 -3.96 10.90 6.51
CA VAL A 131 -4.54 11.12 5.19
C VAL A 131 -4.99 9.80 4.54
N ALA A 132 -4.20 8.73 4.67
CA ALA A 132 -4.53 7.40 4.15
C ALA A 132 -5.74 6.76 4.86
N LEU A 133 -6.00 7.16 6.11
CA LEU A 133 -7.06 6.64 6.97
C LEU A 133 -8.17 7.67 7.19
N ASN A 134 -8.34 8.59 6.24
CA ASN A 134 -9.26 9.73 6.34
C ASN A 134 -10.75 9.37 6.32
N LYS A 135 -11.11 8.09 6.18
CA LYS A 135 -12.48 7.58 6.33
C LYS A 135 -12.90 7.40 7.79
N GLY A 136 -11.93 7.56 8.69
CA GLY A 136 -12.16 7.51 10.12
C GLY A 136 -12.14 6.09 10.67
N ILE A 137 -11.44 5.95 11.80
CA ILE A 137 -11.30 4.71 12.55
C ILE A 137 -11.33 5.14 14.02
N ASN A 138 -12.48 5.04 14.69
CA ASN A 138 -12.70 5.58 16.03
C ASN A 138 -12.84 4.52 17.15
N SER A 139 -13.08 3.25 16.77
CA SER A 139 -13.11 2.07 17.62
C SER A 139 -11.88 1.17 17.37
N PRO A 140 -11.73 0.02 18.07
CA PRO A 140 -10.75 -1.00 17.69
C PRO A 140 -10.86 -1.33 16.20
N TRP A 141 -9.73 -1.49 15.53
CA TRP A 141 -9.72 -1.64 14.07
C TRP A 141 -10.47 -2.89 13.60
N ASN A 142 -10.53 -3.93 14.42
CA ASN A 142 -11.29 -5.17 14.13
C ASN A 142 -12.80 -5.05 14.35
N SER A 143 -13.33 -3.96 14.92
CA SER A 143 -14.77 -3.84 15.24
C SER A 143 -15.56 -2.92 14.33
N GLN A 144 -14.90 -2.24 13.39
CA GLN A 144 -15.54 -1.32 12.44
C GLN A 144 -15.11 -1.64 11.00
N ALA A 145 -16.01 -1.43 10.04
CA ALA A 145 -15.80 -1.80 8.64
C ALA A 145 -14.55 -1.14 8.03
N ALA A 146 -14.32 0.15 8.28
CA ALA A 146 -13.16 0.88 7.77
C ALA A 146 -11.82 0.30 8.31
N GLY A 147 -11.77 -0.01 9.61
CA GLY A 147 -10.61 -0.63 10.24
C GLY A 147 -10.37 -2.04 9.72
N GLN A 148 -11.42 -2.85 9.61
CA GLN A 148 -11.35 -4.22 9.08
C GLN A 148 -10.88 -4.24 7.63
N GLY A 149 -11.44 -3.37 6.79
CA GLY A 149 -11.02 -3.23 5.40
C GLY A 149 -9.57 -2.81 5.27
N THR A 150 -9.11 -1.88 6.12
CA THR A 150 -7.71 -1.48 6.17
C THR A 150 -6.80 -2.64 6.59
N LEU A 151 -7.16 -3.42 7.61
CA LEU A 151 -6.37 -4.58 8.05
C LEU A 151 -6.22 -5.63 6.94
N ILE A 152 -7.27 -5.87 6.16
CA ILE A 152 -7.22 -6.78 5.00
C ILE A 152 -6.36 -6.20 3.89
N ALA A 153 -6.51 -4.91 3.58
CA ALA A 153 -5.68 -4.25 2.59
C ALA A 153 -4.19 -4.35 2.97
N LEU A 154 -3.85 -4.10 4.24
CA LEU A 154 -2.49 -4.27 4.76
C LEU A 154 -2.02 -5.74 4.69
N THR A 155 -2.90 -6.71 4.94
CA THR A 155 -2.60 -8.15 4.76
C THR A 155 -2.22 -8.46 3.31
N CYS A 156 -2.96 -7.91 2.34
CA CYS A 156 -2.64 -8.04 0.93
C CYS A 156 -1.29 -7.40 0.56
N LEU A 157 -0.97 -6.25 1.15
CA LEU A 157 0.32 -5.58 0.92
C LEU A 157 1.49 -6.34 1.55
N ILE A 158 1.31 -6.87 2.77
CA ILE A 158 2.27 -7.78 3.40
C ILE A 158 2.53 -8.97 2.47
N ARG A 159 1.46 -9.63 1.97
CA ARG A 159 1.61 -10.75 1.05
C ARG A 159 2.38 -10.38 -0.22
N ALA A 160 2.09 -9.23 -0.82
CA ALA A 160 2.82 -8.75 -2.01
C ALA A 160 4.30 -8.51 -1.72
N LEU A 161 4.63 -7.88 -0.58
CA LEU A 161 5.99 -7.57 -0.17
C LEU A 161 6.84 -8.80 0.16
N LEU A 162 6.23 -9.97 0.38
CA LEU A 162 6.99 -11.22 0.49
C LEU A 162 7.60 -11.66 -0.84
N GLY A 163 7.11 -11.13 -1.96
CA GLY A 163 7.51 -11.50 -3.30
C GLY A 163 6.91 -12.83 -3.76
N GLN A 164 7.36 -13.23 -4.94
CA GLN A 164 7.12 -14.56 -5.49
C GLN A 164 8.47 -15.15 -5.90
N HIS A 165 8.72 -16.39 -5.51
CA HIS A 165 9.82 -17.14 -6.07
C HIS A 165 9.43 -17.58 -7.49
N PRO A 166 10.30 -17.47 -8.51
CA PRO A 166 9.98 -17.90 -9.88
C PRO A 166 9.55 -19.38 -9.98
N GLN A 167 10.01 -20.21 -9.04
CA GLN A 167 9.64 -21.63 -8.92
C GLN A 167 8.76 -21.91 -7.69
N GLY A 168 8.24 -20.86 -7.04
CA GLY A 168 7.36 -20.99 -5.89
C GLY A 168 5.95 -21.43 -6.31
N PRO A 169 5.11 -21.86 -5.35
CA PRO A 169 3.70 -22.11 -5.62
C PRO A 169 3.05 -20.83 -6.13
N GLU A 170 2.15 -20.98 -7.10
CA GLU A 170 1.31 -19.88 -7.56
C GLU A 170 0.43 -19.36 -6.42
N LEU A 171 0.04 -18.08 -6.52
CA LEU A 171 -0.97 -17.53 -5.63
C LEU A 171 -2.28 -18.28 -5.79
N SER A 172 -2.91 -18.62 -4.68
CA SER A 172 -4.27 -19.17 -4.74
C SER A 172 -5.23 -18.16 -5.38
N GLN A 173 -6.25 -18.67 -6.05
CA GLN A 173 -7.27 -17.82 -6.69
C GLN A 173 -7.99 -16.95 -5.65
N ASP A 174 -8.22 -17.46 -4.44
CA ASP A 174 -8.83 -16.70 -3.34
C ASP A 174 -7.96 -15.53 -2.89
N THR A 175 -6.64 -15.72 -2.81
CA THR A 175 -5.71 -14.61 -2.54
C THR A 175 -5.75 -13.58 -3.66
N GLN A 176 -5.73 -14.01 -4.93
CA GLN A 176 -5.82 -13.10 -6.07
C GLN A 176 -7.13 -12.30 -6.05
N ASN A 177 -8.27 -12.97 -5.87
CA ASN A 177 -9.59 -12.34 -5.82
C ASN A 177 -9.70 -11.32 -4.66
N LEU A 178 -9.14 -11.65 -3.50
CA LEU A 178 -9.15 -10.75 -2.34
C LEU A 178 -8.26 -9.52 -2.53
N CYS A 179 -7.08 -9.71 -3.15
CA CYS A 179 -6.01 -8.72 -3.10
C CYS A 179 -5.75 -7.96 -4.40
N GLU A 180 -6.26 -8.43 -5.54
CA GLU A 180 -6.02 -7.82 -6.85
C GLU A 180 -6.42 -6.34 -6.91
N GLY A 181 -7.60 -5.99 -6.38
CA GLY A 181 -8.06 -4.59 -6.32
C GLY A 181 -7.11 -3.70 -5.51
N ILE A 182 -6.61 -4.21 -4.38
CA ILE A 182 -5.66 -3.51 -3.52
C ILE A 182 -4.29 -3.38 -4.20
N TRP A 183 -3.76 -4.44 -4.81
CA TRP A 183 -2.48 -4.39 -5.53
C TRP A 183 -2.54 -3.44 -6.73
N SER A 184 -3.65 -3.43 -7.46
CA SER A 184 -3.88 -2.52 -8.58
C SER A 184 -3.97 -1.06 -8.13
N LEU A 185 -4.47 -0.82 -6.91
CA LEU A 185 -4.58 0.51 -6.33
C LEU A 185 -3.22 1.06 -5.90
N VAL A 186 -2.37 0.21 -5.30
CA VAL A 186 -1.05 0.62 -4.78
C VAL A 186 0.10 0.50 -5.76
N LYS A 187 -0.15 -0.03 -6.97
CA LYS A 187 0.93 -0.27 -7.93
C LYS A 187 1.75 1.00 -8.17
N ILE A 188 3.05 0.82 -8.24
CA ILE A 188 4.01 1.85 -8.57
C ILE A 188 4.02 1.95 -10.09
N ASN A 189 3.57 3.09 -10.63
CA ASN A 189 3.60 3.38 -12.07
C ASN A 189 4.65 4.46 -12.35
N PRO A 190 5.89 4.09 -12.68
CA PRO A 190 6.85 5.03 -13.21
C PRO A 190 6.31 5.67 -14.49
N ARG A 191 6.67 6.94 -14.71
CA ARG A 191 6.34 7.64 -15.95
C ARG A 191 6.87 6.84 -17.14
N SER A 192 5.94 6.33 -17.95
CA SER A 192 6.30 5.63 -19.18
C SER A 192 6.74 6.65 -20.22
N LYS A 193 7.86 6.33 -20.88
CA LYS A 193 8.27 7.03 -22.11
C LYS A 193 7.28 6.75 -23.24
N ARG A 194 7.30 7.61 -24.26
CA ARG A 194 6.47 7.43 -25.46
C ARG A 194 6.74 6.05 -26.08
N PRO A 195 5.72 5.39 -26.66
CA PRO A 195 5.91 4.16 -27.41
C PRO A 195 7.02 4.33 -28.47
N GLY A 196 7.99 3.40 -28.50
CA GLY A 196 9.12 3.43 -29.44
C GLY A 196 10.45 3.95 -28.87
N GLU A 197 10.45 4.59 -27.70
CA GLU A 197 11.70 4.87 -26.99
C GLU A 197 12.23 3.58 -26.34
N GLY A 198 13.52 3.29 -26.54
CA GLY A 198 14.20 2.12 -25.97
C GLY A 198 14.13 2.09 -24.44
N ARG A 199 14.40 0.91 -23.84
CA ARG A 199 14.34 0.76 -22.39
C ARG A 199 15.31 1.71 -21.68
N GLU A 200 14.79 2.50 -20.75
CA GLU A 200 15.62 3.39 -19.94
C GLU A 200 16.22 2.63 -18.77
N LYS A 201 17.56 2.64 -18.67
CA LYS A 201 18.27 2.06 -17.54
C LYS A 201 18.22 2.99 -16.33
N VAL A 202 17.65 2.50 -15.23
CA VAL A 202 17.59 3.20 -13.95
C VAL A 202 18.56 2.52 -12.99
N LYS A 203 19.70 3.16 -12.74
CA LYS A 203 20.80 2.59 -11.93
C LYS A 203 20.84 3.10 -10.49
N SER A 204 20.10 4.16 -10.17
CA SER A 204 20.18 4.83 -8.86
C SER A 204 18.80 5.09 -8.28
N LEU A 205 18.72 5.10 -6.95
CA LEU A 205 17.51 5.43 -6.22
C LEU A 205 16.99 6.84 -6.58
N GLY A 206 17.88 7.82 -6.73
CA GLY A 206 17.50 9.17 -7.16
C GLY A 206 16.79 9.17 -8.51
N ARG A 207 17.36 8.46 -9.50
CA ARG A 207 16.73 8.36 -10.83
C ARG A 207 15.40 7.62 -10.78
N PHE A 208 15.29 6.59 -9.95
CA PHE A 208 14.03 5.89 -9.72
C PHE A 208 12.96 6.82 -9.16
N LEU A 209 13.29 7.63 -8.15
CA LEU A 209 12.36 8.60 -7.59
C LEU A 209 11.94 9.68 -8.60
N ASP A 210 12.87 10.13 -9.45
CA ASP A 210 12.55 11.11 -10.50
C ASP A 210 11.48 10.61 -11.47
N VAL A 211 11.56 9.33 -11.87
CA VAL A 211 10.56 8.72 -12.77
C VAL A 211 9.25 8.38 -12.07
N LEU A 212 9.27 8.21 -10.74
CA LEU A 212 8.04 7.99 -9.95
C LEU A 212 7.27 9.28 -9.66
N ARG A 213 7.93 10.44 -9.69
CA ARG A 213 7.32 11.69 -9.25
C ARG A 213 6.02 11.94 -10.01
N GLU A 214 4.88 11.81 -9.33
CA GLU A 214 3.57 12.02 -9.96
C GLU A 214 3.50 13.46 -10.51
N GLY A 215 3.05 13.61 -11.76
CA GLY A 215 2.99 14.89 -12.43
C GLY A 215 1.87 15.76 -11.89
N GLY A 216 2.23 16.79 -11.12
CA GLY A 216 1.51 18.07 -11.12
C GLY A 216 0.12 18.15 -10.48
N ASP A 217 -0.41 17.07 -9.88
CA ASP A 217 -1.61 17.18 -9.05
C ASP A 217 -1.28 18.10 -7.86
N LYS A 218 -1.68 19.37 -7.96
CA LYS A 218 -1.45 20.40 -6.94
C LYS A 218 -1.99 19.89 -5.60
N GLY A 219 -1.09 19.51 -4.69
CA GLY A 219 -1.41 19.03 -3.34
C GLY A 219 -1.24 17.53 -3.09
N GLY A 220 -0.87 16.72 -4.10
CA GLY A 220 -0.56 15.30 -3.92
C GLY A 220 0.78 15.05 -3.22
N ILE A 221 0.90 13.91 -2.51
CA ILE A 221 2.18 13.46 -1.95
C ILE A 221 2.96 12.73 -3.05
N PRO A 222 4.12 13.24 -3.51
CA PRO A 222 4.76 12.78 -4.75
C PRO A 222 5.11 11.29 -4.81
N TYR A 223 5.32 10.67 -3.65
CA TYR A 223 5.71 9.27 -3.49
C TYR A 223 4.69 8.49 -2.65
N GLY A 224 3.41 8.86 -2.71
CA GLY A 224 2.38 8.31 -1.81
C GLY A 224 2.32 6.77 -1.81
N SER A 225 2.29 6.14 -2.98
CA SER A 225 2.27 4.67 -3.12
C SER A 225 3.55 4.05 -2.55
N LEU A 226 4.71 4.50 -3.00
CA LEU A 226 6.00 3.99 -2.53
C LEU A 226 6.15 4.18 -1.02
N GLY A 227 5.82 5.35 -0.48
CA GLY A 227 5.92 5.64 0.95
C GLY A 227 4.99 4.78 1.80
N LEU A 228 3.76 4.50 1.34
CA LEU A 228 2.86 3.57 2.01
C LEU A 228 3.49 2.17 2.06
N LEU A 229 3.96 1.66 0.93
CA LEU A 229 4.58 0.33 0.83
C LEU A 229 5.84 0.22 1.69
N LEU A 230 6.71 1.24 1.66
CA LEU A 230 7.93 1.27 2.46
C LEU A 230 7.63 1.39 3.96
N SER A 231 6.55 2.07 4.36
CA SER A 231 6.14 2.11 5.76
C SER A 231 5.69 0.74 6.27
N ILE A 232 5.03 -0.06 5.42
CA ILE A 232 4.62 -1.44 5.74
C ILE A 232 5.85 -2.35 5.77
N TYR A 233 6.73 -2.25 4.78
CA TYR A 233 8.01 -2.96 4.78
C TYR A 233 8.85 -2.63 6.01
N TYR A 234 8.88 -1.37 6.46
CA TYR A 234 9.52 -0.99 7.73
C TYR A 234 8.92 -1.77 8.92
N GLY A 235 7.59 -1.88 8.98
CA GLY A 235 6.93 -2.70 9.98
C GLY A 235 7.29 -4.19 9.89
N MET A 236 7.31 -4.74 8.67
CA MET A 236 7.73 -6.12 8.43
C MET A 236 9.17 -6.37 8.85
N ASN A 237 10.10 -5.48 8.50
CA ASN A 237 11.51 -5.58 8.87
C ASN A 237 11.75 -5.53 10.40
N LYS A 238 10.80 -5.00 11.17
CA LYS A 238 10.87 -4.92 12.65
C LYS A 238 10.12 -6.04 13.37
N CYS A 239 9.26 -6.77 12.68
CA CYS A 239 8.33 -7.72 13.30
C CYS A 239 8.44 -9.13 12.74
N CYS A 240 9.01 -9.29 11.55
CA CYS A 240 9.10 -10.54 10.84
C CYS A 240 10.53 -11.10 10.94
N LYS A 241 10.63 -12.39 11.23
CA LYS A 241 11.84 -13.17 11.03
C LYS A 241 11.69 -14.03 9.78
N ARG A 242 12.63 -13.89 8.84
CA ARG A 242 12.63 -14.57 7.56
C ARG A 242 14.06 -14.63 6.98
N GLN A 243 14.33 -15.58 6.10
CA GLN A 243 15.63 -15.70 5.42
C GLN A 243 15.68 -14.96 4.07
N ALA A 244 14.62 -15.06 3.28
CA ALA A 244 14.56 -14.42 1.96
C ALA A 244 14.26 -12.90 2.05
N PRO A 245 14.81 -12.10 1.13
CA PRO A 245 14.56 -10.66 1.09
C PRO A 245 13.10 -10.34 0.76
N PHE A 246 12.68 -9.15 1.17
CA PHE A 246 11.40 -8.57 0.74
C PHE A 246 11.50 -8.08 -0.71
N ASP A 247 10.35 -7.97 -1.36
CA ASP A 247 10.29 -7.78 -2.79
C ASP A 247 9.09 -6.92 -3.21
N LEU A 248 9.35 -5.84 -3.93
CA LEU A 248 8.35 -4.94 -4.49
C LEU A 248 8.04 -5.21 -5.96
N THR A 249 8.75 -6.14 -6.60
CA THR A 249 8.68 -6.38 -8.05
C THR A 249 7.25 -6.65 -8.52
N GLY A 250 6.47 -7.37 -7.71
CA GLY A 250 5.07 -7.68 -7.99
C GLY A 250 4.13 -6.46 -8.06
N LEU A 251 4.54 -5.32 -7.48
CA LEU A 251 3.78 -4.08 -7.40
C LEU A 251 4.35 -2.97 -8.29
N VAL A 252 5.41 -3.23 -9.05
CA VAL A 252 6.02 -2.24 -9.95
C VAL A 252 5.58 -2.51 -11.38
N ASP A 253 4.91 -1.54 -12.00
CA ASP A 253 4.70 -1.56 -13.46
C ASP A 253 5.99 -1.07 -14.12
N ASN A 254 6.84 -1.99 -14.55
CA ASN A 254 8.14 -1.59 -15.08
C ASN A 254 8.06 -0.87 -16.44
N GLY A 255 6.93 -0.92 -17.15
CA GLY A 255 6.77 -0.27 -18.46
C GLY A 255 7.99 -0.45 -19.36
N ASN A 256 8.63 0.67 -19.72
CA ASN A 256 9.87 0.72 -20.51
C ASN A 256 11.14 0.96 -19.66
N LEU A 257 11.09 0.73 -18.35
CA LEU A 257 12.24 0.87 -17.46
C LEU A 257 12.98 -0.46 -17.27
N ASP A 258 14.30 -0.38 -17.31
CA ASP A 258 15.20 -1.42 -16.84
C ASP A 258 15.73 -1.05 -15.45
N LEU A 259 15.13 -1.65 -14.43
CA LEU A 259 15.47 -1.45 -13.02
C LEU A 259 16.49 -2.49 -12.51
N GLY A 260 16.98 -3.39 -13.37
CA GLY A 260 17.82 -4.53 -12.96
C GLY A 260 19.16 -4.12 -12.34
N GLU A 261 19.64 -2.90 -12.61
CA GLU A 261 20.93 -2.40 -12.15
C GLU A 261 20.88 -1.61 -10.83
N MET A 262 19.70 -1.32 -10.25
CA MET A 262 19.59 -0.48 -9.03
C MET A 262 20.04 -1.19 -7.74
N GLY A 263 20.15 -2.52 -7.77
CA GLY A 263 20.53 -3.32 -6.60
C GLY A 263 19.43 -3.41 -5.53
N ALA A 264 19.79 -4.01 -4.39
CA ALA A 264 18.89 -4.11 -3.24
C ALA A 264 18.95 -2.83 -2.39
N CYS A 265 17.82 -2.51 -1.77
CA CYS A 265 17.68 -1.40 -0.85
C CYS A 265 17.56 -1.88 0.60
N THR A 266 17.87 -1.01 1.54
CA THR A 266 17.66 -1.26 2.97
C THR A 266 17.11 0.01 3.63
N ILE A 267 16.30 -0.14 4.67
CA ILE A 267 15.91 0.97 5.55
C ILE A 267 16.66 0.83 6.86
N ASP A 268 17.49 1.81 7.16
CA ASP A 268 18.15 1.94 8.46
C ASP A 268 17.62 3.16 9.18
N ARG A 269 17.04 2.94 10.36
CA ARG A 269 16.24 3.92 11.11
C ARG A 269 15.13 4.48 10.21
N ASN A 270 15.35 5.63 9.58
CA ASN A 270 14.40 6.32 8.71
C ASN A 270 15.02 6.69 7.35
N LEU A 271 16.12 6.03 6.95
CA LEU A 271 16.83 6.31 5.71
C LEU A 271 16.82 5.08 4.80
N LEU A 272 16.16 5.21 3.65
CA LEU A 272 16.21 4.25 2.55
C LEU A 272 17.49 4.49 1.74
N SER A 273 18.32 3.47 1.60
CA SER A 273 19.50 3.51 0.74
C SER A 273 19.55 2.25 -0.12
N CYS A 274 19.86 2.44 -1.41
CA CYS A 274 20.12 1.36 -2.36
C CYS A 274 21.58 1.47 -2.79
N SER A 275 22.46 0.89 -1.98
CA SER A 275 23.86 0.70 -2.36
C SER A 275 24.01 -0.77 -2.72
N GLY A 276 24.61 -1.06 -3.88
CA GLY A 276 24.88 -2.43 -4.32
C GLY A 276 25.86 -3.21 -3.41
N ASN A 277 26.20 -2.67 -2.23
CA ASN A 277 27.10 -3.30 -1.27
C ASN A 277 26.34 -4.38 -0.50
N SER A 278 26.68 -5.63 -0.80
CA SER A 278 26.15 -6.86 -0.22
C SER A 278 26.59 -7.13 1.22
N SER A 279 27.11 -6.14 1.95
CA SER A 279 27.65 -6.35 3.30
C SER A 279 26.59 -6.41 4.41
N ARG A 280 25.32 -6.08 4.12
CA ARG A 280 24.22 -6.17 5.11
C ARG A 280 23.57 -7.56 5.11
N PRO A 281 23.06 -8.04 6.27
CA PRO A 281 22.29 -9.28 6.36
C PRO A 281 21.19 -9.36 5.28
N GLU A 282 21.05 -10.53 4.63
CA GLU A 282 20.14 -10.69 3.48
C GLU A 282 18.65 -10.53 3.84
N ASP A 283 18.29 -10.83 5.09
CA ASP A 283 16.93 -10.80 5.63
C ASP A 283 16.33 -9.40 5.73
N THR A 284 17.17 -8.37 5.83
CA THR A 284 16.71 -6.96 5.91
C THR A 284 16.61 -6.28 4.55
N ARG A 285 16.93 -6.97 3.44
CA ARG A 285 16.98 -6.34 2.11
C ARG A 285 15.59 -6.24 1.48
N LEU A 286 15.36 -5.14 0.79
CA LEU A 286 14.20 -4.89 -0.06
C LEU A 286 14.66 -4.83 -1.51
N ILE A 287 14.06 -5.65 -2.36
CA ILE A 287 14.35 -5.65 -3.79
C ILE A 287 13.22 -4.93 -4.51
N ILE A 288 13.54 -3.81 -5.16
CA ILE A 288 12.53 -3.01 -5.87
C ILE A 288 12.07 -3.73 -7.14
N TRP A 289 13.01 -4.36 -7.84
CA TRP A 289 12.74 -5.05 -9.09
C TRP A 289 13.71 -6.21 -9.32
N LYS A 290 13.20 -7.32 -9.86
CA LYS A 290 13.98 -8.45 -10.37
C LYS A 290 13.52 -8.83 -11.78
N PRO A 291 14.44 -9.02 -12.74
CA PRO A 291 14.11 -9.57 -14.06
C PRO A 291 13.35 -10.90 -13.94
N GLY A 292 12.36 -11.11 -14.83
CA GLY A 292 11.61 -12.36 -14.93
C GLY A 292 10.58 -12.61 -13.83
N SER A 293 10.39 -11.68 -12.90
CA SER A 293 9.36 -11.81 -11.86
C SER A 293 7.96 -11.48 -12.40
N ARG A 294 6.95 -12.10 -11.80
CA ARG A 294 5.55 -11.89 -12.14
C ARG A 294 4.99 -10.65 -11.45
N VAL A 295 4.23 -9.87 -12.21
CA VAL A 295 3.43 -8.74 -11.69
C VAL A 295 2.14 -9.28 -11.07
N LEU A 296 1.72 -8.70 -9.95
CA LEU A 296 0.58 -9.18 -9.15
C LEU A 296 -0.77 -8.57 -9.55
N PHE A 297 -0.76 -7.45 -10.25
CA PHE A 297 -1.97 -6.76 -10.69
C PHE A 297 -2.21 -7.01 -12.18
N ARG A 298 -3.48 -6.96 -12.59
CA ARG A 298 -3.82 -6.81 -14.01
C ARG A 298 -3.26 -5.49 -14.52
N ARG A 299 -2.37 -5.58 -15.51
CA ARG A 299 -2.01 -4.39 -16.30
C ARG A 299 -3.29 -3.88 -16.94
N ALA A 300 -3.60 -2.62 -16.69
CA ALA A 300 -4.58 -1.95 -17.52
C ALA A 300 -4.08 -2.08 -18.97
N PRO A 301 -4.97 -2.31 -19.95
CA PRO A 301 -4.58 -2.14 -21.35
C PRO A 301 -3.84 -0.80 -21.48
N PRO A 302 -2.76 -0.72 -22.26
CA PRO A 302 -2.13 0.58 -22.52
C PRO A 302 -3.25 1.52 -22.92
N ASP A 303 -3.41 2.64 -22.18
CA ASP A 303 -4.45 3.62 -22.43
C ASP A 303 -4.45 3.90 -23.93
N VAL A 304 -5.45 3.37 -24.64
CA VAL A 304 -5.72 3.74 -26.03
C VAL A 304 -6.32 5.12 -25.89
N ASP A 305 -5.41 6.10 -25.80
CA ASP A 305 -5.63 7.54 -25.78
C ASP A 305 -6.82 8.01 -24.94
N SER A 306 -6.51 8.76 -23.87
CA SER A 306 -7.33 9.83 -23.26
C SER A 306 -8.85 9.68 -23.41
N PRO A 307 -9.65 9.60 -22.32
CA PRO A 307 -11.11 9.58 -22.46
C PRO A 307 -11.51 10.66 -23.45
N PRO A 308 -12.27 10.33 -24.52
CA PRO A 308 -12.66 11.32 -25.52
C PRO A 308 -13.18 12.49 -24.72
N ASN A 309 -12.55 13.66 -24.90
CA ASN A 309 -12.82 14.93 -24.22
C ASN A 309 -14.20 14.84 -23.60
N PRO A 310 -14.40 14.93 -22.27
CA PRO A 310 -15.73 14.88 -21.71
C PRO A 310 -16.54 15.95 -22.42
N ARG A 311 -17.28 15.54 -23.45
CA ARG A 311 -18.36 16.30 -24.01
C ARG A 311 -19.28 16.30 -22.82
N LEU A 312 -19.43 17.47 -22.22
CA LEU A 312 -20.64 17.79 -21.50
C LEU A 312 -21.78 17.38 -22.43
N THR A 313 -22.28 16.15 -22.31
CA THR A 313 -23.63 15.81 -22.67
C THR A 313 -24.48 16.49 -21.63
N THR A 314 -24.63 17.81 -21.78
CA THR A 314 -25.90 18.42 -21.44
C THR A 314 -26.88 17.72 -22.37
N GLN A 315 -27.69 16.81 -21.80
CA GLN A 315 -28.89 16.31 -22.49
C GLN A 315 -29.91 17.43 -22.70
N ASP A 316 -29.62 18.63 -22.20
CA ASP A 316 -30.36 19.84 -22.46
C ASP A 316 -30.15 20.24 -23.92
N SER A 317 -31.25 20.29 -24.66
CA SER A 317 -31.28 20.85 -26.01
C SER A 317 -30.76 22.30 -25.99
N GLU A 318 -30.31 22.82 -27.14
CA GLU A 318 -29.96 24.26 -27.23
C GLU A 318 -31.13 25.16 -26.75
N GLU A 319 -32.37 24.69 -26.90
CA GLU A 319 -33.56 25.35 -26.37
C GLU A 319 -33.61 25.37 -24.85
N ASP A 320 -33.26 24.27 -24.17
CA ASP A 320 -33.26 24.21 -22.70
C ASP A 320 -32.17 25.12 -22.10
N VAL A 321 -31.00 25.18 -22.74
CA VAL A 321 -29.92 26.10 -22.35
C VAL A 321 -30.32 27.56 -22.60
N ALA A 322 -30.99 27.85 -23.71
CA ALA A 322 -31.51 29.18 -24.00
C ALA A 322 -32.61 29.59 -23.01
N ARG A 323 -33.52 28.67 -22.65
CA ARG A 323 -34.59 28.89 -21.67
C ARG A 323 -34.01 29.20 -20.29
N LEU A 324 -33.06 28.40 -19.81
CA LEU A 324 -32.39 28.61 -18.53
C LEU A 324 -31.64 29.94 -18.49
N ARG A 325 -30.97 30.34 -19.59
CA ARG A 325 -30.31 31.64 -19.68
C ARG A 325 -31.31 32.80 -19.63
N ALA A 326 -32.44 32.70 -20.33
CA ALA A 326 -33.48 33.72 -20.32
C ALA A 326 -34.14 33.84 -18.94
N GLU A 327 -34.44 32.72 -18.27
CA GLU A 327 -34.96 32.71 -16.89
C GLU A 327 -33.97 33.33 -15.90
N THR A 328 -32.68 33.02 -16.04
CA THR A 328 -31.63 33.58 -15.17
C THR A 328 -31.46 35.09 -15.39
N ALA A 329 -31.52 35.56 -16.65
CA ALA A 329 -31.45 36.98 -16.98
C ALA A 329 -32.64 37.75 -16.39
N LYS A 330 -33.86 37.23 -16.58
CA LYS A 330 -35.07 37.84 -16.05
C LYS A 330 -35.07 37.91 -14.52
N ARG A 331 -34.61 36.83 -13.86
CA ARG A 331 -34.49 36.80 -12.40
C ARG A 331 -33.48 37.84 -11.91
N ASN A 332 -32.38 38.05 -12.63
CA ASN A 332 -31.38 39.06 -12.26
C ASN A 332 -31.90 40.49 -12.47
N GLU A 333 -32.77 40.73 -13.46
CA GLU A 333 -33.44 42.03 -13.65
C GLU A 333 -34.47 42.31 -12.55
N GLU A 334 -35.11 41.29 -11.98
CA GLU A 334 -36.04 41.44 -10.85
C GLU A 334 -35.33 41.71 -9.50
N TYR A 335 -34.01 41.50 -9.43
CA TYR A 335 -33.18 41.74 -8.25
C TYR A 335 -32.35 43.04 -8.31
N VAL A 336 -32.53 43.86 -9.36
CA VAL A 336 -31.93 45.21 -9.51
C VAL A 336 -33.02 46.26 -9.29
#